data_AF-S9P3M9-F1
#
_entry.id   AF-S9P3M9-F1
#
_cell.length_a   1.000
_cell.length_b   1.000
_cell.length_c   1.000
_cell.angle_alpha   90.00
_cell.angle_beta   90.00
_cell.angle_gamma   90.00
#
_symmetry.space_group_name_H-M   'P 1'
#
loop_
_entity.id
_entity.type
_entity.pdbx_description
1 polymer ?
#
loop_
_entity_poly.entity_id
_entity_poly.type
_entity_poly.pdbx_seq_one_letter_code
_entity_poly.pdbx_strand_id
1 'polypeptide(L)'
;MEDRGWDDVGYHYLVHPKGTIYEGRDLRYKGSHVEGANTSKVGILMMGDFDHNWWDFDDDDLSKTQLDAASKLILTLKTEFPTLRLLGGHRDYKKTTECPGEVMYKHLKAFRSALKLGGP
;
A
#
# COMPACT_ATOMS: atom_id res chain seq x y z
N MET A 1 6.48 12.30 -13.37
CA MET A 1 5.22 12.18 -14.16
C MET A 1 5.51 12.08 -15.65
N GLU A 2 6.61 12.66 -16.14
CA GLU A 2 6.90 12.81 -17.57
C GLU A 2 7.28 11.49 -18.28
N ASP A 3 7.88 10.51 -17.60
CA ASP A 3 8.40 9.30 -18.28
C ASP A 3 7.41 8.13 -18.41
N ARG A 4 6.27 8.16 -17.69
CA ARG A 4 5.27 7.07 -17.69
C ARG A 4 3.94 7.44 -18.32
N GLY A 5 3.78 8.69 -18.78
CA GLY A 5 2.52 9.19 -19.33
C GLY A 5 1.36 9.15 -18.33
N TRP A 6 1.66 9.30 -17.04
CA TRP A 6 0.64 9.31 -15.99
C TRP A 6 0.24 10.73 -15.65
N ASP A 7 -1.06 10.94 -15.46
CA ASP A 7 -1.63 12.26 -15.14
C ASP A 7 -1.21 12.78 -13.75
N ASP A 8 -0.78 11.89 -12.85
CA ASP A 8 -0.38 12.20 -11.46
C ASP A 8 0.39 11.00 -10.85
N VAL A 9 0.83 11.10 -9.60
CA VAL A 9 1.33 9.99 -8.79
C VAL A 9 0.31 8.84 -8.79
N GLY A 10 0.81 7.60 -8.88
CA GLY A 10 -0.03 6.42 -9.11
C GLY A 10 -0.85 5.97 -7.90
N TYR A 11 -0.52 6.45 -6.69
CA TYR A 11 -1.11 6.06 -5.41
C TYR A 11 -1.94 7.20 -4.82
N HIS A 12 -2.94 6.87 -4.00
CA HIS A 12 -3.75 7.89 -3.32
C HIS A 12 -3.09 8.36 -2.02
N TYR A 13 -2.32 7.49 -1.38
CA TYR A 13 -1.56 7.81 -0.17
C TYR A 13 -0.17 7.20 -0.21
N LEU A 14 0.77 7.87 0.44
CA LEU A 14 2.11 7.37 0.68
C LEU A 14 2.42 7.48 2.18
N VAL A 15 3.00 6.43 2.77
CA VAL A 15 3.34 6.39 4.20
C VAL A 15 4.85 6.34 4.34
N HIS A 16 5.41 7.42 4.87
CA HIS A 16 6.84 7.58 5.11
C HIS A 16 7.30 6.81 6.36
N PRO A 17 8.56 6.32 6.45
CA PRO A 17 9.07 5.62 7.63
C PRO A 17 8.85 6.39 8.95
N LYS A 18 8.99 7.71 8.94
CA LYS A 18 8.72 8.57 10.11
C LYS A 18 7.23 8.66 10.53
N GLY A 19 6.32 7.96 9.84
CA GLY A 19 4.88 7.94 10.11
C GLY A 19 4.09 9.09 9.47
N THR A 20 4.75 9.95 8.69
CA THR A 20 4.07 10.99 7.91
C THR A 20 3.27 10.35 6.78
N ILE A 21 2.00 10.73 6.64
CA ILE A 21 1.13 10.33 5.54
C ILE A 21 1.08 11.48 4.55
N TYR A 22 1.43 11.22 3.30
CA TYR A 22 1.28 12.15 2.20
C TYR A 22 0.06 11.76 1.37
N GLU A 23 -0.75 12.75 1.03
CA GLU A 23 -1.80 12.58 0.03
C GLU A 23 -1.18 12.63 -1.36
N GLY A 24 -1.57 11.68 -2.20
CA GLY A 24 -1.23 11.61 -3.61
C GLY A 24 -2.45 11.93 -4.46
N ARG A 25 -2.80 11.02 -5.35
CA ARG A 25 -3.97 11.17 -6.22
C ARG A 25 -5.25 11.21 -5.40
N ASP A 26 -6.12 12.17 -5.71
CA ASP A 26 -7.42 12.30 -5.06
C ASP A 26 -8.28 11.03 -5.24
N LEU A 27 -8.91 10.58 -4.17
CA LEU A 27 -9.70 9.34 -4.08
C LEU A 27 -10.88 9.25 -5.06
N ARG A 28 -11.34 10.38 -5.60
CA ARG A 28 -12.42 10.41 -6.61
C ARG A 28 -11.94 9.92 -7.98
N TYR A 29 -10.62 9.89 -8.20
CA TYR A 29 -10.02 9.44 -9.45
C TYR A 29 -9.44 8.05 -9.32
N LYS A 30 -9.44 7.31 -10.42
CA LYS A 30 -8.82 5.99 -10.48
C LYS A 30 -7.29 6.12 -10.35
N GLY A 31 -6.70 5.35 -9.44
CA GLY A 31 -5.25 5.22 -9.31
C GLY A 31 -4.55 4.58 -10.52
N SER A 32 -3.22 4.60 -10.50
CA SER A 32 -2.34 3.94 -11.47
C SER A 32 -1.33 3.01 -10.79
N HIS A 33 -1.75 2.33 -9.71
CA HIS A 33 -0.87 1.56 -8.83
C HIS A 33 -0.89 0.04 -9.06
N VAL A 34 -1.96 -0.52 -9.66
CA VAL A 34 -2.08 -1.93 -10.08
C VAL A 34 -2.62 -1.97 -11.51
N GLU A 35 -1.73 -2.21 -12.48
CA GLU A 35 -2.10 -2.29 -13.90
C GLU A 35 -3.25 -3.28 -14.15
N GLY A 36 -4.27 -2.84 -14.89
CA GLY A 36 -5.45 -3.66 -15.22
C GLY A 36 -6.44 -3.90 -14.06
N ALA A 37 -6.10 -3.53 -12.82
CA ALA A 37 -6.94 -3.83 -11.65
C ALA A 37 -7.16 -2.65 -10.69
N ASN A 38 -6.91 -1.40 -11.11
CA ASN A 38 -7.11 -0.21 -10.24
C ASN A 38 -8.56 0.08 -9.85
N THR A 39 -9.55 -0.38 -10.62
CA THR A 39 -10.97 -0.08 -10.36
C THR A 39 -11.40 -0.57 -8.96
N SER A 40 -12.11 0.31 -8.24
CA SER A 40 -12.61 0.09 -6.88
C SER A 40 -11.52 -0.22 -5.86
N LYS A 41 -10.32 0.37 -6.00
CA LYS A 41 -9.21 0.19 -5.05
C LYS A 41 -8.61 1.54 -4.66
N VAL A 42 -8.19 1.59 -3.40
CA VAL A 42 -7.36 2.67 -2.88
C VAL A 42 -5.92 2.16 -2.76
N GLY A 43 -5.01 2.65 -3.60
CA GLY A 43 -3.58 2.39 -3.48
C GLY A 43 -2.91 3.21 -2.38
N ILE A 44 -2.18 2.53 -1.51
CA ILE A 44 -1.30 3.08 -0.48
C ILE A 44 0.11 2.58 -0.77
N LEU A 45 1.08 3.49 -0.92
CA LEU A 45 2.49 3.14 -1.02
C LEU A 45 3.14 3.20 0.36
N MET A 46 3.72 2.10 0.81
CA MET A 46 4.65 2.10 1.93
C MET A 46 6.01 2.51 1.35
N MET A 47 6.54 3.68 1.76
CA MET A 47 7.83 4.16 1.26
C MET A 47 8.97 3.32 1.85
N GLY A 48 9.77 2.71 0.97
CA GLY A 48 10.94 1.88 1.30
C GLY A 48 11.05 0.71 0.33
N ASP A 49 12.16 -0.02 0.41
CA ASP A 49 12.33 -1.34 -0.22
C ASP A 49 12.18 -2.45 0.83
N PHE A 50 11.30 -3.42 0.56
CA PHE A 50 10.96 -4.49 1.50
C PHE A 50 11.15 -5.89 0.90
N ASP A 51 11.84 -5.97 -0.24
CA ASP A 51 12.27 -7.20 -0.88
C ASP A 51 13.64 -7.63 -0.33
N HIS A 52 13.68 -7.98 0.96
CA HIS A 52 14.91 -8.49 1.61
C HIS A 52 15.42 -9.74 0.89
N ASN A 53 16.55 -9.59 0.22
CA ASN A 53 17.28 -10.67 -0.43
C ASN A 53 18.67 -10.78 0.18
N TRP A 54 19.26 -11.98 0.18
CA TRP A 54 20.55 -12.23 0.85
C TRP A 54 21.73 -11.43 0.29
N TRP A 55 21.57 -10.81 -0.88
CA TRP A 55 22.57 -9.97 -1.54
C TRP A 55 22.27 -8.47 -1.42
N ASP A 56 21.13 -8.09 -0.86
CA ASP A 56 20.79 -6.71 -0.62
C ASP A 56 21.19 -6.34 0.82
N PHE A 57 22.05 -5.33 0.94
CA PHE A 57 22.54 -4.85 2.22
C PHE A 57 21.96 -3.48 2.58
N ASP A 58 21.21 -2.86 1.66
CA ASP A 58 20.52 -1.58 1.83
C ASP A 58 19.02 -1.79 2.12
N ASP A 59 18.73 -2.81 2.92
CA ASP A 59 17.40 -3.19 3.37
C ASP A 59 16.77 -2.09 4.26
N ASP A 60 15.60 -1.57 3.87
CA ASP A 60 14.83 -0.64 4.71
C ASP A 60 14.01 -1.41 5.77
N ASP A 61 14.21 -1.05 7.04
CA ASP A 61 13.36 -1.56 8.11
C ASP A 61 11.95 -0.93 8.09
N LEU A 62 10.92 -1.79 8.20
CA LEU A 62 9.56 -1.34 8.49
C LEU A 62 9.45 -0.83 9.93
N SER A 63 9.62 0.48 10.08
CA SER A 63 9.49 1.11 11.39
C SER A 63 8.07 0.95 11.95
N LYS A 64 7.98 0.77 13.27
CA LYS A 64 6.70 0.71 13.98
C LYS A 64 5.82 1.94 13.71
N THR A 65 6.43 3.13 13.62
CA THR A 65 5.72 4.38 13.33
C THR A 65 5.03 4.37 11.97
N GLN A 66 5.67 3.79 10.95
CA GLN A 66 5.10 3.64 9.62
C GLN A 66 3.93 2.65 9.63
N LEU A 67 4.09 1.50 10.31
CA LEU A 67 3.03 0.50 10.46
C LEU A 67 1.82 1.06 11.22
N ASP A 68 2.05 1.80 12.30
CA ASP A 68 0.99 2.44 13.09
C ASP A 68 0.24 3.51 12.27
N ALA A 69 0.97 4.31 11.48
CA ALA A 69 0.38 5.30 10.58
C ALA A 69 -0.48 4.64 9.49
N ALA A 70 0.04 3.58 8.85
CA ALA A 70 -0.71 2.81 7.87
C ALA A 70 -1.97 2.18 8.49
N SER A 71 -1.88 1.62 9.70
CA SER A 71 -3.02 1.05 10.42
C SER A 71 -4.14 2.08 10.62
N LYS A 72 -3.78 3.28 11.11
CA LYS A 72 -4.72 4.37 11.33
C LYS A 72 -5.35 4.85 10.02
N LEU A 73 -4.54 5.01 8.97
CA LEU A 73 -5.03 5.40 7.65
C LEU A 73 -6.05 4.39 7.10
N ILE A 74 -5.73 3.09 7.14
CA ILE A 74 -6.63 2.04 6.66
C ILE A 74 -7.93 2.02 7.49
N LEU A 75 -7.84 2.22 8.82
CA LEU A 75 -9.01 2.32 9.68
C LEU A 75 -9.90 3.53 9.34
N THR A 76 -9.30 4.69 9.07
CA THR A 76 -10.03 5.89 8.63
C THR A 76 -10.72 5.61 7.30
N LEU A 77 -10.00 5.10 6.30
CA LEU A 77 -10.59 4.75 5.00
C LEU A 77 -11.71 3.73 5.11
N LYS A 78 -11.58 2.73 5.99
CA LYS A 78 -12.65 1.75 6.25
C LYS A 78 -13.89 2.40 6.86
N THR A 79 -13.71 3.41 7.71
CA THR A 79 -14.81 4.16 8.32
C THR A 79 -15.54 5.01 7.28
N GLU A 80 -14.78 5.72 6.44
CA GLU A 80 -15.31 6.58 5.36
C GLU A 80 -15.94 5.77 4.21
N PHE A 81 -15.39 4.59 3.92
CA PHE A 81 -15.88 3.69 2.88
C PHE A 81 -16.32 2.36 3.51
N PRO A 82 -17.56 2.26 4.00
CA PRO A 82 -18.08 1.02 4.59
C PRO A 82 -18.12 -0.15 3.61
N THR A 83 -17.88 0.03 2.31
CA THR A 83 -17.74 -1.03 1.31
C THR A 83 -16.33 -1.62 1.24
N LEU A 84 -15.34 -0.99 1.90
CA LEU A 84 -13.98 -1.49 2.02
C LEU A 84 -13.99 -2.75 2.91
N ARG A 85 -13.82 -3.90 2.27
CA ARG A 85 -13.85 -5.23 2.91
C ARG A 85 -12.55 -6.01 2.76
N LEU A 86 -11.72 -5.67 1.78
CA LEU A 86 -10.52 -6.41 1.42
C LEU A 86 -9.29 -5.53 1.58
N LEU A 87 -8.20 -6.13 2.05
CA LEU A 87 -6.87 -5.53 2.11
C LEU A 87 -5.88 -6.50 1.47
N GLY A 88 -5.13 -6.06 0.46
CA GLY A 88 -4.21 -6.92 -0.30
C GLY A 88 -2.91 -6.22 -0.67
N GLY A 89 -1.86 -7.00 -0.88
CA GLY A 89 -0.61 -6.54 -1.48
C GLY A 89 -0.75 -6.42 -2.99
N HIS A 90 0.16 -5.72 -3.66
CA HIS A 90 0.12 -5.59 -5.13
C HIS A 90 0.17 -6.97 -5.80
N ARG A 91 1.02 -7.87 -5.32
CA ARG A 91 1.16 -9.26 -5.77
C ARG A 91 -0.11 -10.12 -5.62
N ASP A 92 -1.07 -9.70 -4.80
CA ASP A 92 -2.36 -10.38 -4.70
C ASP A 92 -3.21 -10.15 -5.96
N TYR A 93 -3.10 -8.96 -6.56
CA TYR A 93 -3.89 -8.53 -7.71
C TYR A 93 -3.14 -8.62 -9.04
N LYS A 94 -1.80 -8.65 -9.02
CA LYS A 94 -0.96 -8.80 -10.22
C LYS A 94 0.22 -9.73 -9.91
N LYS A 95 0.24 -10.93 -10.51
CA LYS A 95 1.25 -11.96 -10.19
C LYS A 95 2.67 -11.67 -10.71
N THR A 96 2.84 -10.65 -11.55
CA THR A 96 4.13 -10.29 -12.16
C THR A 96 4.92 -9.27 -11.34
N THR A 97 4.65 -9.12 -10.04
CA THR A 97 5.35 -8.19 -9.16
C THR A 97 5.54 -8.80 -7.78
N GLU A 98 6.64 -8.44 -7.14
CA GLU A 98 6.97 -8.81 -5.77
C GLU A 98 6.45 -7.77 -4.77
N CYS A 99 6.00 -6.59 -5.22
CA CYS A 99 5.41 -5.57 -4.36
C CYS A 99 4.24 -6.16 -3.53
N PRO A 100 4.13 -5.89 -2.21
CA PRO A 100 4.82 -4.85 -1.44
C PRO A 100 6.16 -5.29 -0.82
N GLY A 101 6.73 -6.38 -1.30
CA GLY A 101 7.92 -7.01 -0.73
C GLY A 101 7.63 -8.00 0.38
N GLU A 102 8.49 -9.01 0.54
CA GLU A 102 8.27 -10.12 1.48
C GLU A 102 8.08 -9.65 2.92
N VAL A 103 8.85 -8.66 3.37
CA VAL A 103 8.77 -8.16 4.75
C VAL A 103 7.40 -7.52 4.99
N MET A 104 7.00 -6.57 4.14
CA MET A 104 5.69 -5.92 4.27
C MET A 104 4.52 -6.87 4.05
N TYR A 105 4.65 -7.82 3.12
CA TYR A 105 3.59 -8.76 2.80
C TYR A 105 3.22 -9.63 4.02
N LYS A 106 4.19 -10.02 4.86
CA LYS A 106 3.95 -10.74 6.12
C LYS A 106 3.08 -9.95 7.10
N HIS A 107 3.14 -8.61 7.10
CA HIS A 107 2.32 -7.76 7.98
C HIS A 107 0.84 -7.69 7.55
N LEU A 108 0.50 -8.01 6.29
CA LEU A 108 -0.89 -7.93 5.80
C LEU A 108 -1.85 -8.79 6.63
N LYS A 109 -1.42 -9.97 7.09
CA LYS A 109 -2.24 -10.83 7.95
C LYS A 109 -2.58 -10.14 9.28
N ALA A 110 -1.62 -9.44 9.88
CA ALA A 110 -1.82 -8.71 11.13
C ALA A 110 -2.78 -7.53 10.92
N PHE A 111 -2.61 -6.74 9.84
CA PHE A 111 -3.54 -5.67 9.50
C PHE A 111 -4.97 -6.17 9.28
N ARG A 112 -5.12 -7.23 8.47
CA ARG A 112 -6.43 -7.86 8.19
C ARG A 112 -7.13 -8.28 9.49
N SER A 113 -6.40 -8.93 10.40
CA SER A 113 -6.95 -9.35 11.70
C SER A 113 -7.34 -8.16 12.58
N ALA A 114 -6.43 -7.21 12.78
CA ALA A 114 -6.66 -6.05 13.64
C ALA A 114 -7.81 -5.16 13.13
N LEU A 115 -7.92 -5.00 11.82
CA LEU A 115 -8.88 -4.11 11.18
C LEU A 115 -10.15 -4.85 10.71
N LYS A 116 -10.26 -6.16 10.94
CA LYS A 116 -11.39 -7.01 10.51
C LYS A 116 -11.66 -6.87 9.00
N LEU A 117 -10.62 -7.06 8.20
CA LEU A 117 -10.66 -7.04 6.73
C LEU A 117 -10.29 -8.42 6.17
N GLY A 118 -10.89 -8.81 5.06
CA GLY A 118 -10.53 -10.01 4.32
C GLY A 118 -9.26 -9.83 3.48
N GLY A 119 -8.70 -10.96 3.03
CA GLY A 119 -7.75 -10.97 1.91
C GLY A 119 -8.49 -11.15 0.59
N PRO A 120 -7.95 -10.59 -0.52
CA PRO A 120 -8.38 -10.97 -1.87
C PRO A 120 -8.05 -12.42 -2.22
#